data_AF-A0A2E9QJC2-F1
#
_entry.id   AF-A0A2E9QJC2-F1
#
_cell.length_a   1.000
_cell.length_b   1.000
_cell.length_c   1.000
_cell.angle_alpha   90.00
_cell.angle_beta   90.00
_cell.angle_gamma   90.00
#
_symmetry.space_group_name_H-M   'P 1'
#
loop_
_entity.id
_entity.type
_entity.pdbx_description
1 polymer ?
#
loop_
_entity_poly.entity_id
_entity_poly.type
_entity_poly.pdbx_seq_one_letter_code
_entity_poly.pdbx_strand_id
1 'polypeptide(L)' 'MSHLKSINTKILPLKSLKEQVTNWKKTGKKVVFTNGCFDLIHRGHIEVLAQTADLGDKLIIGLNSDVSIKKLK' A
#
# COMPACT_ATOMS: atom_id res chain seq x y z
N MET A 1 -20.61 -4.34 8.81
CA MET A 1 -19.46 -3.54 9.32
C MET A 1 -18.14 -4.31 9.46
N SER A 2 -18.10 -5.64 9.31
CA SER A 2 -16.87 -6.45 9.47
C SER A 2 -15.72 -6.05 8.53
N HIS A 3 -16.05 -5.77 7.26
CA HIS A 3 -15.05 -5.39 6.26
C HIS A 3 -14.38 -4.04 6.55
N LEU A 4 -15.13 -3.02 6.99
CA LEU A 4 -14.56 -1.72 7.40
C LEU A 4 -13.58 -1.87 8.56
N LYS A 5 -13.93 -2.69 9.56
CA LYS A 5 -13.04 -2.98 10.68
C LYS A 5 -11.74 -3.64 10.20
N SER A 6 -11.83 -4.59 9.26
CA SER A 6 -10.65 -5.21 8.66
C SER A 6 -9.81 -4.23 7.84
N ILE A 7 -10.43 -3.31 7.09
CA ILE A 7 -9.69 -2.30 6.30
C ILE A 7 -8.91 -1.37 7.22
N ASN A 8 -9.54 -0.88 8.31
CA ASN A 8 -8.88 0.02 9.24
C ASN A 8 -7.62 -0.60 9.88
N THR A 9 -7.58 -1.92 10.08
CA THR A 9 -6.37 -2.60 10.59
C THR A 9 -5.20 -2.63 9.60
N LYS A 10 -5.43 -2.30 8.32
CA LYS A 10 -4.39 -2.25 7.29
C LYS A 10 -3.74 -0.86 7.16
N ILE A 11 -4.31 0.16 7.80
CA ILE A 11 -3.79 1.52 7.79
C ILE A 11 -2.79 1.65 8.93
N LEU A 12 -1.51 1.80 8.59
CA LEU A 12 -0.42 1.79 9.57
C LEU A 12 0.38 3.10 9.52
N PRO A 13 0.71 3.71 10.68
CA PRO A 13 1.71 4.75 10.75
C PRO A 13 3.09 4.23 10.33
N LEU A 14 3.96 5.13 9.84
CA LEU A 14 5.28 4.76 9.32
C LEU A 14 6.13 3.96 10.31
N LYS A 15 6.07 4.30 11.60
CA LYS A 15 6.81 3.58 12.66
C LYS A 15 6.37 2.12 12.75
N SER A 16 5.07 1.89 12.94
CA SER A 16 4.48 0.54 13.02
C SER A 16 4.64 -0.24 11.72
N LEU A 17 4.58 0.44 10.57
CA LEU A 17 4.82 -0.19 9.26
C LEU A 17 6.26 -0.71 9.16
N LYS A 18 7.27 0.04 9.62
CA LYS A 18 8.68 -0.41 9.61
C LYS A 18 8.88 -1.67 10.45
N GLU A 19 8.25 -1.72 11.63
CA GLU A 19 8.28 -2.90 12.50
C GLU A 19 7.63 -4.11 11.80
N GLN A 20 6.46 -3.90 11.19
CA GLN A 20 5.74 -4.94 10.45
C GLN A 20 6.53 -5.48 9.25
N VAL A 21 7.16 -4.60 8.47
CA VAL A 21 8.02 -4.98 7.33
C VAL A 21 9.21 -5.80 7.81
N THR A 22 9.81 -5.41 8.93
CA THR A 22 10.91 -6.17 9.54
C THR A 22 10.45 -7.58 9.91
N ASN A 23 9.27 -7.73 10.49
CA ASN A 23 8.70 -9.04 10.83
C ASN A 23 8.42 -9.89 9.59
N TRP A 24 7.86 -9.31 8.52
CA TRP A 24 7.67 -10.03 7.25
C TRP A 24 8.99 -10.46 6.61
N LYS A 25 10.00 -9.61 6.61
CA LYS A 25 11.33 -9.97 6.10
C LYS A 25 11.96 -11.10 6.91
N LYS A 26 11.82 -11.10 8.24
CA LYS A 26 12.28 -12.18 9.12
C LYS A 26 11.61 -13.53 8.81
N THR A 27 10.36 -13.52 8.33
CA THR A 27 9.64 -14.73 7.92
C THR A 27 9.84 -15.09 6.44
N GLY A 28 10.83 -14.47 5.77
CA GLY A 28 11.18 -14.75 4.38
C GLY A 28 10.18 -14.19 3.35
N LYS A 29 9.27 -13.30 3.76
CA LYS A 29 8.26 -12.73 2.86
C LYS A 29 8.83 -11.62 1.98
N LYS A 30 8.52 -11.68 0.68
CA LYS A 30 8.85 -10.64 -0.28
C LYS A 30 7.86 -9.49 -0.14
N VAL A 31 8.34 -8.33 0.26
CA VAL A 31 7.53 -7.11 0.41
C VAL A 31 7.71 -6.23 -0.81
N VAL A 32 6.61 -5.86 -1.44
CA VAL A 32 6.54 -4.97 -2.60
C VAL A 32 5.81 -3.69 -2.24
N PHE A 33 6.18 -2.60 -2.90
CA PHE A 33 5.68 -1.27 -2.59
C PHE A 33 5.31 -0.54 -3.86
N THR A 34 4.22 0.20 -3.81
CA THR A 34 3.86 1.20 -4.81
C THR A 34 3.18 2.39 -4.13
N ASN A 35 3.13 3.52 -4.80
CA ASN A 35 2.39 4.68 -4.33
C ASN A 35 1.49 5.25 -5.43
N GLY A 36 0.55 6.11 -5.05
CA GLY A 36 -0.33 6.77 -5.98
C GLY A 36 -1.33 7.68 -5.29
N CYS A 37 -1.92 8.57 -6.06
CA CYS A 37 -3.07 9.37 -5.62
C CYS A 37 -4.34 8.51 -5.58
N PHE A 38 -4.52 7.67 -6.60
CA PHE A 38 -5.71 6.82 -6.79
C PHE A 38 -7.04 7.59 -6.71
N ASP A 39 -7.04 8.86 -7.13
CA ASP A 39 -8.26 9.62 -7.32
C ASP A 39 -9.11 8.94 -8.40
N LEU A 40 -10.38 8.69 -8.08
CA LEU A 40 -11.32 7.87 -8.85
C LEU A 40 -10.70 6.57 -9.41
N ILE A 41 -10.73 5.51 -8.60
CA ILE A 41 -10.20 4.20 -9.00
C ILE A 41 -10.85 3.71 -10.30
N HIS A 42 -10.00 3.42 -11.30
CA HIS A 42 -10.38 2.84 -12.57
C HIS A 42 -9.51 1.62 -12.90
N ARG A 43 -9.86 0.92 -13.99
CA ARG A 43 -9.23 -0.34 -14.41
C ARG A 43 -7.70 -0.30 -14.41
N GLY A 44 -7.09 0.77 -14.94
CA GLY A 44 -5.63 0.92 -14.97
C GLY A 44 -4.97 0.86 -13.59
N HIS A 45 -5.57 1.50 -12.56
CA HIS A 45 -5.07 1.38 -11.19
C HIS A 45 -5.16 -0.05 -10.67
N ILE A 46 -6.27 -0.75 -10.94
CA ILE A 46 -6.46 -2.14 -10.49
C ILE A 46 -5.44 -3.07 -11.16
N GLU A 47 -5.19 -2.91 -12.46
CA GLU A 47 -4.20 -3.71 -13.19
C GLU A 47 -2.79 -3.50 -12.62
N VAL A 48 -2.40 -2.25 -12.37
CA VAL A 48 -1.10 -1.93 -11.76
C VAL A 48 -0.98 -2.51 -10.34
N LEU A 49 -2.02 -2.37 -9.51
CA LEU A 49 -2.02 -2.90 -8.15
C LEU A 49 -1.97 -4.42 -8.14
N ALA A 50 -2.69 -5.09 -9.04
CA ALA A 50 -2.68 -6.54 -9.19
C ALA A 50 -1.30 -7.04 -9.64
N GLN A 51 -0.75 -6.47 -10.71
CA GLN A 51 0.59 -6.82 -11.20
C GLN A 51 1.66 -6.57 -10.13
N THR A 52 1.55 -5.48 -9.36
CA THR A 52 2.49 -5.22 -8.26
C THR A 52 2.35 -6.27 -7.16
N ALA A 53 1.12 -6.65 -6.81
CA ALA A 53 0.87 -7.69 -5.81
C ALA A 53 1.47 -9.04 -6.22
N ASP A 54 1.39 -9.41 -7.51
CA ASP A 54 1.95 -10.67 -8.03
C ASP A 54 3.48 -10.76 -7.86
N LEU A 55 4.16 -9.63 -7.72
CA LEU A 55 5.61 -9.59 -7.53
C LEU A 55 6.05 -9.92 -6.11
N GLY A 56 5.15 -10.13 -5.14
CA GLY A 56 5.52 -10.43 -3.76
C GLY A 56 4.41 -11.03 -2.90
N ASP A 57 4.70 -11.22 -1.61
CA ASP A 57 3.73 -11.75 -0.64
C ASP A 57 2.93 -10.65 0.06
N LYS A 58 3.49 -9.43 0.11
CA LYS A 58 2.96 -8.29 0.87
C LYS A 58 3.08 -7.02 0.04
N LEU A 59 1.95 -6.47 -0.39
CA LEU A 59 1.87 -5.17 -1.04
C LEU A 59 1.62 -4.07 -0.02
N ILE A 60 2.47 -3.05 -0.04
CA ILE A 60 2.29 -1.79 0.67
C ILE A 60 1.91 -0.71 -0.35
N ILE A 61 0.83 0.02 -0.07
CA ILE A 61 0.36 1.12 -0.92
C ILE A 61 0.53 2.43 -0.15
N GLY A 62 1.36 3.33 -0.67
CA GLY A 62 1.41 4.71 -0.21
C GLY A 62 0.33 5.55 -0.89
N LEU A 63 -0.57 6.15 -0.11
CA LEU A 63 -1.54 7.11 -0.63
C LEU A 63 -0.93 8.52 -0.55
N ASN A 64 -0.78 9.14 -1.71
CA ASN A 64 -0.23 10.49 -1.81
C ASN A 64 -1.30 11.52 -1.44
N SER A 65 -0.90 12.55 -0.69
CA SER A 65 -1.80 13.68 -0.39
C SER A 65 -1.85 14.67 -1.54
N ASP A 66 -2.96 15.42 -1.67
CA ASP A 66 -3.10 16.47 -2.69
C ASP A 66 -1.95 17.49 -2.65
N VAL A 67 -1.49 17.82 -1.44
CA VAL A 67 -0.36 18.73 -1.21
C VAL A 67 0.93 18.18 -1.81
N SER A 68 1.16 16.86 -1.72
CA SER A 68 2.35 16.22 -2.30
C SER A 68 2.31 16.23 -3.83
N ILE A 69 1.14 16.05 -4.44
CA ILE A 69 0.96 16.02 -5.89
C ILE A 69 1.13 17.43 -6.49
N LYS A 70 0.58 18.45 -5.81
CA LYS A 70 0.72 19.85 -6.24
C LYS A 70 2.16 20.36 -6.25
N LYS A 71 3.05 19.76 -5.45
CA LYS A 71 4.49 20.09 -5.42
C LYS A 71 5.30 19.42 -6.53
N LEU A 72 4.73 18.43 -7.21
CA LEU A 72 5.39 17.63 -8.26
C LEU A 72 4.96 18.02 -9.68
N LYS A 73 4.01 18.95 -9.79
CA LYS A 73 3.64 19.63 -11.04
C LYS A 73 4.30 21.00 -11.09
#